data_AF-A0AAW5M6D0-F1
#
_entry.id   AF-A0AAW5M6D0-F1
#
_cell.length_a   1.000
_cell.length_b   1.000
_cell.length_c   1.000
_cell.angle_alpha   90.00
_cell.angle_beta   90.00
_cell.angle_gamma   90.00
#
_symmetry.space_group_name_H-M   'P 1'
#
loop_
_entity.id
_entity.type
_entity.pdbx_description
1 polymer ?
#
loop_
_entity_poly.entity_id
_entity_poly.type
_entity_poly.pdbx_seq_one_letter_code
_entity_poly.pdbx_strand_id
1 'polypeptide(L)'
;MYKVLMGLSNLTAEQLPDYTECRLGQWYYAGEGKASFSKSSGYREMEKPHQAVHDNARNAVARFHSGDYDGALSALAAMEQANITVMKGMSHFLKL
;
A
#
# COMPACT_ATOMS: atom_id res chain seq x y z
N MET A 1 -5.05 1.37 -9.09
CA MET A 1 -5.23 2.77 -8.64
C MET A 1 -5.44 3.73 -9.80
N TYR A 2 -4.42 4.09 -10.58
CA TYR A 2 -4.53 5.13 -11.61
C TYR A 2 -5.66 4.92 -12.63
N LYS A 3 -5.95 3.66 -13.03
CA LYS A 3 -7.10 3.36 -13.90
C LYS A 3 -8.45 3.80 -13.29
N VAL A 4 -8.63 3.70 -11.97
CA VAL A 4 -9.84 4.18 -11.29
C VAL A 4 -9.89 5.71 -11.37
N LEU A 5 -8.80 6.38 -11.00
CA LEU A 5 -8.73 7.85 -10.99
C LEU A 5 -8.77 8.50 -12.38
N MET A 6 -8.48 7.74 -13.45
CA MET A 6 -8.66 8.15 -14.84
C MET A 6 -10.07 7.82 -15.39
N GLY A 7 -10.97 7.26 -14.58
CA GLY A 7 -12.30 6.83 -15.03
C GLY A 7 -12.29 5.60 -15.96
N LEU A 8 -11.16 4.87 -16.02
CA LEU A 8 -10.98 3.69 -16.86
C LEU A 8 -11.33 2.37 -16.14
N SER A 9 -11.74 2.45 -14.87
CA SER A 9 -12.10 1.28 -14.04
C SER A 9 -13.10 1.68 -12.96
N ASN A 10 -14.13 0.86 -12.79
CA ASN A 10 -15.19 1.06 -11.79
C ASN A 10 -14.92 0.33 -10.46
N LEU A 11 -13.67 -0.02 -10.18
CA LEU A 11 -13.31 -0.70 -8.95
C LEU A 11 -13.63 0.18 -7.74
N THR A 12 -14.33 -0.37 -6.74
CA THR A 12 -14.72 0.35 -5.51
C THR A 12 -13.70 0.14 -4.39
N ALA A 13 -13.80 0.92 -3.32
CA ALA A 13 -12.85 0.85 -2.21
C ALA A 13 -12.91 -0.51 -1.49
N GLU A 14 -14.10 -1.12 -1.41
CA GLU A 14 -14.35 -2.40 -0.74
C GLU A 14 -13.79 -3.58 -1.53
N GLN A 15 -13.57 -3.40 -2.83
CA GLN A 15 -12.95 -4.41 -3.70
C GLN A 15 -11.42 -4.39 -3.65
N LEU A 16 -10.82 -3.41 -2.96
CA LEU A 16 -9.38 -3.41 -2.73
C LEU A 16 -9.03 -4.40 -1.62
N PRO A 17 -8.07 -5.30 -1.85
CA PRO A 17 -7.69 -6.31 -0.87
C PRO A 17 -7.13 -5.67 0.41
N ASP A 18 -7.26 -6.39 1.52
CA ASP A 18 -6.57 -6.00 2.73
C ASP A 18 -5.04 -6.04 2.55
N TYR A 19 -4.32 -5.21 3.30
CA TYR A 19 -2.86 -5.15 3.24
C TYR A 19 -2.22 -6.50 3.61
N THR A 20 -2.90 -7.34 4.39
CA THR A 20 -2.44 -8.71 4.70
C THR A 20 -2.64 -9.69 3.55
N GLU A 21 -3.60 -9.44 2.65
CA GLU A 21 -3.99 -10.33 1.56
C GLU A 21 -3.20 -10.08 0.27
N CYS A 22 -2.57 -8.91 0.14
CA CYS A 22 -1.76 -8.59 -1.02
C CYS A 22 -0.47 -9.45 -1.05
N ARG A 23 0.19 -9.55 -2.20
CA ARG A 23 1.41 -10.36 -2.35
C ARG A 23 2.51 -9.98 -1.35
N LEU A 24 2.69 -8.68 -1.08
CA LEU A 24 3.65 -8.22 -0.08
C LEU A 24 3.20 -8.58 1.35
N GLY A 25 1.91 -8.47 1.65
CA GLY A 25 1.31 -8.88 2.93
C GLY A 25 1.48 -10.36 3.19
N GLN A 26 1.17 -11.20 2.21
CA GLN A 26 1.37 -12.64 2.30
C GLN A 26 2.84 -13.01 2.54
N TRP A 27 3.75 -12.37 1.80
CA TRP A 27 5.19 -12.53 2.01
C TRP A 27 5.63 -12.06 3.40
N TYR A 28 5.04 -10.96 3.90
CA TYR A 28 5.28 -10.42 5.23
C TYR A 28 4.78 -11.39 6.31
N TYR A 29 3.49 -11.69 6.38
CA TYR A 29 2.91 -12.38 7.55
C TYR A 29 3.07 -13.90 7.56
N ALA A 30 3.17 -14.53 6.39
CA ALA A 30 3.11 -15.98 6.26
C ALA A 30 4.20 -16.59 5.36
N GLY A 31 4.92 -15.77 4.59
CA GLY A 31 5.92 -16.24 3.64
C GLY A 31 7.37 -16.18 4.14
N GLU A 32 8.29 -16.28 3.18
CA GLU A 32 9.73 -16.24 3.41
C GLU A 32 10.19 -14.96 4.13
N GLY A 33 9.49 -13.84 3.91
CA GLY A 33 9.76 -12.58 4.61
C GLY A 33 9.80 -12.76 6.12
N LYS A 34 8.79 -13.43 6.68
CA LYS A 34 8.73 -13.74 8.11
C LYS A 34 9.85 -14.67 8.56
N ALA A 35 10.08 -15.74 7.80
CA ALA A 35 11.05 -16.78 8.17
C ALA A 35 12.48 -16.23 8.19
N SER A 36 12.83 -15.41 7.20
CA SER A 36 14.21 -14.97 6.95
C SER A 36 14.52 -13.58 7.50
N PHE A 37 13.53 -12.68 7.62
CA PHE A 37 13.77 -11.25 7.87
C PHE A 37 13.02 -10.65 9.06
N SER A 38 12.18 -11.41 9.79
CA SER A 38 11.38 -10.88 10.92
C SER A 38 12.18 -10.26 12.08
N LYS A 39 13.49 -10.56 12.15
CA LYS A 39 14.42 -9.96 13.12
C LYS A 39 15.08 -8.66 12.64
N SER A 40 14.97 -8.33 11.36
CA SER A 40 15.48 -7.09 10.78
C SER A 40 14.60 -5.90 11.18
N SER A 41 15.21 -4.77 11.54
CA SER A 41 14.49 -3.52 11.82
C SER A 41 13.78 -3.01 10.56
N GLY A 42 14.48 -3.01 9.41
CA GLY A 42 13.92 -2.60 8.14
C GLY A 42 12.69 -3.42 7.73
N TYR A 43 12.66 -4.71 8.08
CA TYR A 43 11.47 -5.53 7.85
C TYR A 43 10.30 -5.06 8.73
N ARG A 44 10.50 -4.88 10.04
CA ARG A 44 9.43 -4.42 10.96
C ARG A 44 8.89 -3.04 10.61
N GLU A 45 9.77 -2.15 10.16
CA GLU A 45 9.44 -0.78 9.77
C GLU A 45 8.53 -0.71 8.54
N MET A 46 8.41 -1.76 7.73
CA MET A 46 7.52 -1.77 6.55
C MET A 46 6.04 -1.95 6.88
N GLU A 47 5.68 -2.53 8.03
CA GLU A 47 4.29 -2.95 8.28
C GLU A 47 3.32 -1.76 8.25
N LYS A 48 3.62 -0.73 9.05
CA LYS A 48 2.79 0.49 9.12
C LYS A 48 2.69 1.25 7.79
N PRO A 49 3.80 1.56 7.07
CA PRO A 49 3.68 2.23 5.78
C PRO A 49 2.99 1.34 4.73
N HIS A 50 3.14 0.01 4.79
CA HIS A 50 2.41 -0.90 3.91
C HIS A 50 0.89 -0.86 4.17
N GLN A 51 0.47 -0.89 5.43
CA GLN A 51 -0.93 -0.67 5.79
C GLN A 51 -1.43 0.68 5.26
N ALA A 52 -0.64 1.74 5.45
CA ALA A 52 -0.97 3.08 4.98
C ALA A 52 -1.11 3.18 3.44
N VAL A 53 -0.37 2.38 2.66
CA VAL A 53 -0.58 2.28 1.21
C VAL A 53 -2.00 1.81 0.91
N HIS A 54 -2.45 0.73 1.54
CA HIS A 54 -3.80 0.19 1.30
C HIS A 54 -4.91 1.11 1.81
N ASP A 55 -4.72 1.74 2.96
CA ASP A 55 -5.73 2.65 3.53
C ASP A 55 -5.88 3.92 2.67
N ASN A 56 -4.77 4.49 2.19
CA ASN A 56 -4.82 5.63 1.28
C ASN A 56 -5.34 5.25 -0.10
N ALA A 57 -5.08 4.04 -0.57
CA ALA A 57 -5.68 3.51 -1.80
C ALA A 57 -7.22 3.47 -1.70
N ARG A 58 -7.76 2.93 -0.59
CA ARG A 58 -9.20 2.90 -0.32
C ARG A 58 -9.79 4.31 -0.24
N ASN A 59 -9.12 5.21 0.48
CA ASN A 59 -9.55 6.60 0.58
C ASN A 59 -9.57 7.31 -0.78
N ALA A 60 -8.54 7.11 -1.61
CA ALA A 60 -8.46 7.71 -2.94
C ALA A 60 -9.62 7.25 -3.84
N VAL A 61 -9.92 5.95 -3.84
CA VAL A 61 -11.03 5.38 -4.60
C VAL A 61 -12.38 5.88 -4.08
N ALA A 62 -12.62 5.84 -2.77
CA ALA A 62 -13.88 6.30 -2.18
C ALA A 62 -14.15 7.79 -2.49
N ARG A 63 -13.14 8.64 -2.34
CA ARG A 63 -13.24 10.08 -2.62
C ARG A 63 -13.50 10.35 -4.09
N PHE A 64 -12.81 9.66 -4.99
CA PHE A 64 -13.04 9.77 -6.42
C PHE A 64 -14.48 9.43 -6.81
N HIS A 65 -15.03 8.33 -6.29
CA HIS A 65 -16.43 7.95 -6.56
C HIS A 65 -17.45 8.92 -5.95
N SER A 66 -17.08 9.64 -4.89
CA SER A 66 -17.93 10.69 -4.30
C SER A 66 -17.82 12.05 -5.00
N GLY A 67 -16.95 12.19 -6.01
CA GLY A 67 -16.68 13.46 -6.70
C GLY A 67 -15.70 14.39 -5.98
N ASP A 68 -15.09 13.95 -4.87
CA ASP A 68 -14.02 14.66 -4.16
C ASP A 68 -12.67 14.38 -4.84
N TYR A 69 -12.43 15.02 -5.98
CA TYR A 69 -11.21 14.79 -6.78
C TYR A 69 -9.95 15.31 -6.08
N ASP A 70 -10.01 16.48 -5.44
CA ASP A 70 -8.86 17.03 -4.70
C ASP A 70 -8.47 16.13 -3.53
N GLY A 71 -9.46 15.62 -2.80
CA GLY A 71 -9.23 14.65 -1.75
C GLY A 71 -8.73 13.31 -2.27
N ALA A 72 -9.17 12.87 -3.45
CA ALA A 72 -8.66 11.66 -4.09
C ALA A 72 -7.19 11.80 -4.49
N LEU A 73 -6.79 12.95 -5.07
CA LEU A 73 -5.38 13.25 -5.38
C LEU A 73 -4.52 13.33 -4.12
N SER A 74 -5.02 13.96 -3.06
CA SER A 74 -4.31 14.04 -1.78
C SER A 74 -4.05 12.65 -1.18
N ALA A 75 -5.06 11.77 -1.21
CA ALA A 75 -4.92 10.39 -0.76
C ALA A 75 -3.96 9.59 -1.65
N LEU A 76 -4.00 9.79 -2.98
CA LEU A 76 -3.05 9.17 -3.90
C LEU A 76 -1.60 9.57 -3.58
N ALA A 77 -1.34 10.86 -3.35
CA ALA A 77 -0.01 11.33 -2.99
C ALA A 77 0.48 10.73 -1.65
N ALA A 78 -0.41 10.63 -0.66
CA ALA A 78 -0.11 9.97 0.61
C ALA A 78 0.19 8.47 0.44
N MET A 79 -0.53 7.77 -0.44
CA MET A 79 -0.27 6.38 -0.82
C MET A 79 1.13 6.22 -1.43
N GLU A 80 1.51 7.09 -2.37
CA GLU A 80 2.83 7.07 -3.00
C GLU A 80 3.94 7.36 -1.98
N GLN A 81 3.73 8.31 -1.07
CA GLN A 81 4.68 8.62 -0.02
C GLN A 81 4.88 7.45 0.95
N ALA A 82 3.81 6.75 1.29
CA ALA A 82 3.89 5.52 2.10
C ALA A 82 4.64 4.41 1.36
N ASN A 83 4.41 4.27 0.05
CA ASN A 83 5.13 3.29 -0.78
C ASN A 83 6.64 3.55 -0.83
N ILE A 84 7.07 4.81 -0.88
CA ILE A 84 8.49 5.16 -0.77
C ILE A 84 9.10 4.64 0.55
N THR A 85 8.37 4.75 1.65
CA THR A 85 8.83 4.25 2.96
C THR A 85 8.92 2.73 2.99
N VAL A 86 7.96 2.02 2.38
CA VAL A 86 8.04 0.56 2.20
C VAL A 86 9.32 0.17 1.45
N MET A 87 9.58 0.84 0.32
CA MET A 87 10.76 0.54 -0.52
C MET A 87 12.09 0.81 0.22
N LYS A 88 12.16 1.88 1.03
CA LYS A 88 13.32 2.15 1.89
C LYS A 88 13.54 1.06 2.94
N GLY A 89 12.46 0.56 3.54
CA GLY A 89 12.53 -0.58 4.47
C GLY A 89 13.09 -1.83 3.79
N MET A 90 12.60 -2.13 2.58
CA MET A 90 13.07 -3.28 1.79
C MET A 90 14.57 -3.21 1.47
N SER A 91 15.09 -2.04 1.07
CA SER A 91 16.50 -1.88 0.71
C SER A 91 17.47 -2.04 1.89
N HIS A 92 17.01 -1.94 3.14
CA HIS A 92 17.87 -2.13 4.31
C HIS A 92 18.30 -3.59 4.52
N PHE A 93 17.53 -4.57 4.02
CA PHE A 93 17.81 -5.99 4.24
C PHE A 93 17.85 -6.83 2.95
N LEU A 94 17.29 -6.32 1.86
CA LEU A 94 17.56 -6.81 0.52
C LEU A 94 18.68 -5.94 -0.04
N LYS A 95 19.84 -6.54 -0.35
CA LYS A 95 20.95 -5.85 -1.02
C LYS A 95 20.59 -5.49 -2.47
N LEU A 96 19.59 -4.63 -2.63
CA LEU A 96 19.11 -4.09 -3.92
C LEU A 96 19.85 -2.79 -4.25
#